data_AF-A0A7W3W8H4-F1
#
_entry.id   AF-A0A7W3W8H4-F1
#
_cell.length_a   1.000
_cell.length_b   1.000
_cell.length_c   1.000
_cell.angle_alpha   90.00
_cell.angle_beta   90.00
_cell.angle_gamma   90.00
#
_symmetry.space_group_name_H-M   'P 1'
#
loop_
_entity.id
_entity.type
_entity.pdbx_description
1 polymer ?
#
loop_
_entity_poly.entity_id
_entity_poly.type
_entity_poly.pdbx_seq_one_letter_code
_entity_poly.pdbx_strand_id
1 'polypeptide(L)'
;EARDWPETDRPRRAGVSSFGISGTNAHVVLEHVPGDSAAVEPERELSVVPWVFSGATPDAVREQARKLAARVRADDDVSPVDVAFSLATTRSALACRISVAGRDRDELLRGADAVADGELPVAASAGSGDVVFVFP
;
A
#
# COMPACT_ATOMS: atom_id res chain seq x y z
N GLU A 1 -24.13 19.95 4.19
CA GLU A 1 -23.75 20.31 2.81
C GLU A 1 -22.23 20.41 2.75
N ALA A 2 -21.59 19.77 1.78
CA ALA A 2 -20.13 19.89 1.60
C ALA A 2 -19.81 21.27 1.02
N ARG A 3 -18.71 21.88 1.46
CA ARG A 3 -18.20 23.15 0.94
C ARG A 3 -16.71 23.02 0.70
N ASP A 4 -16.24 23.68 -0.35
CA ASP A 4 -14.81 23.75 -0.64
C ASP A 4 -14.07 24.45 0.50
N TRP A 5 -12.92 23.90 0.89
CA TRP A 5 -12.03 24.57 1.83
C TRP A 5 -11.09 25.47 1.04
N PRO A 6 -11.21 26.81 1.16
CA PRO A 6 -10.40 27.73 0.38
C PRO A 6 -8.90 27.50 0.60
N GLU A 7 -8.11 27.65 -0.47
CA GLU A 7 -6.66 27.77 -0.39
C GLU A 7 -6.30 29.20 0.00
N THR A 8 -5.37 29.33 0.95
CA THR A 8 -4.88 30.62 1.44
C THR A 8 -3.38 30.50 1.66
N ASP A 9 -2.67 31.63 1.82
CA ASP A 9 -1.23 31.65 2.12
C ASP A 9 -0.89 31.11 3.53
N ARG A 10 -1.85 30.50 4.22
CA ARG A 10 -1.69 29.93 5.56
C ARG A 10 -2.20 28.49 5.58
N PRO A 11 -1.58 27.62 6.41
CA PRO A 11 -2.10 26.27 6.63
C PRO A 11 -3.55 26.29 7.08
N ARG A 12 -4.34 25.39 6.48
CA ARG A 12 -5.73 25.13 6.87
C ARG A 12 -5.75 24.59 8.30
N ARG A 13 -6.59 25.16 9.18
CA ARG A 13 -6.74 24.72 10.58
C ARG A 13 -8.19 24.40 10.93
N ALA A 14 -8.41 23.33 11.69
CA ALA A 14 -9.72 22.97 12.23
C ALA A 14 -9.62 22.64 13.72
N GLY A 15 -10.64 23.02 14.49
CA GLY A 15 -10.80 22.60 15.88
C GLY A 15 -11.71 21.38 16.00
N VAL A 16 -11.33 20.43 16.83
CA VAL A 16 -12.16 19.30 17.26
C VAL A 16 -12.40 19.43 18.76
N SER A 17 -13.66 19.61 19.15
CA SER A 17 -14.07 19.70 20.56
C SER A 17 -14.86 18.46 20.96
N SER A 18 -14.62 17.98 22.19
CA SER A 18 -15.40 16.91 22.82
C SER A 18 -15.78 17.33 24.24
N PHE A 19 -17.07 17.20 24.57
CA PHE A 19 -17.65 17.57 25.87
C PHE A 19 -18.35 16.35 26.46
N GLY A 20 -17.74 15.73 27.46
CA GLY A 20 -18.25 14.51 28.07
C GLY A 20 -19.38 14.78 29.07
N ILE A 21 -20.30 13.83 29.21
CA ILE A 21 -21.41 13.91 30.18
C ILE A 21 -20.95 14.01 31.64
N SER A 22 -19.73 13.53 31.94
CA SER A 22 -19.09 13.66 33.25
C SER A 22 -18.53 15.06 33.54
N GLY A 23 -18.52 15.96 32.55
CA GLY A 23 -17.92 17.29 32.63
C GLY A 23 -16.46 17.39 32.14
N THR A 24 -15.85 16.30 31.68
CA THR A 24 -14.50 16.33 31.08
C THR A 24 -14.56 16.85 29.65
N ASN A 25 -13.77 17.87 29.36
CA ASN A 25 -13.71 18.51 28.05
C ASN A 25 -12.33 18.37 27.43
N ALA A 26 -12.27 18.18 26.12
CA ALA A 26 -11.04 18.17 25.33
C ALA A 26 -11.21 19.01 24.07
N HIS A 27 -10.15 19.74 23.69
CA HIS A 27 -10.10 20.51 22.45
C HIS A 27 -8.76 20.30 21.76
N VAL A 28 -8.80 19.96 20.47
CA VAL A 28 -7.60 19.75 19.63
C VAL A 28 -7.69 20.68 18.43
N VAL A 29 -6.57 21.33 18.11
CA VAL A 29 -6.41 22.08 16.87
C VAL A 29 -5.58 21.24 15.90
N LEU A 30 -6.14 20.94 14.75
CA LEU A 30 -5.48 20.26 13.64
C LEU A 30 -5.00 21.31 12.64
N GLU A 31 -3.78 21.16 12.16
CA GLU A 31 -3.18 21.99 11.11
C GLU A 31 -2.79 21.11 9.94
N HIS A 32 -3.14 21.54 8.72
CA HIS A 32 -2.71 20.91 7.48
C HIS A 32 -1.18 21.03 7.35
N VAL A 33 -0.51 19.91 7.11
CA VAL A 33 0.91 19.91 6.72
C VAL A 33 1.00 20.42 5.29
N PRO A 34 1.68 21.56 5.02
CA PRO A 34 1.89 22.03 3.66
C PRO A 34 2.45 20.91 2.80
N GLY A 35 1.98 20.79 1.56
CA GLY A 35 2.56 19.83 0.63
C GLY A 35 4.04 20.16 0.45
N ASP A 36 4.92 19.36 1.03
CA ASP A 36 6.28 19.25 0.50
C ASP A 36 6.08 18.84 -0.95
N SER A 37 6.54 19.69 -1.87
CA SER A 37 6.85 19.26 -3.22
C SER A 37 7.70 18.02 -3.04
N ALA A 38 7.12 16.82 -3.19
CA ALA A 38 7.88 15.59 -3.18
C ALA A 38 9.08 15.87 -4.08
N ALA A 39 10.29 15.82 -3.51
CA ALA A 39 11.47 16.01 -4.32
C ALA A 39 11.31 15.08 -5.52
N VAL A 40 11.55 15.59 -6.73
CA VAL A 40 11.50 14.77 -7.93
C VAL A 40 12.59 13.72 -7.77
N GLU A 41 12.22 12.60 -7.18
CA GLU A 41 13.08 11.44 -7.05
C GLU A 41 13.35 10.96 -8.46
N PRO A 42 14.60 10.60 -8.78
CA PRO A 42 14.91 10.06 -10.09
C PRO A 42 14.02 8.84 -10.36
N GLU A 43 13.42 8.79 -11.55
CA GLU A 43 12.65 7.63 -11.99
C GLU A 43 13.52 6.37 -11.89
N ARG A 44 13.15 5.47 -10.97
CA ARG A 44 13.80 4.17 -10.84
C ARG A 44 13.19 3.23 -11.86
N GLU A 45 13.83 3.10 -13.00
CA GLU A 45 13.46 2.10 -13.99
C GLU A 45 13.94 0.72 -13.55
N LEU A 46 13.01 -0.12 -13.11
CA LEU A 46 13.24 -1.54 -12.92
C LEU A 46 12.62 -2.28 -14.10
N SER A 47 13.41 -3.15 -14.75
CA SER A 47 12.92 -3.96 -15.87
C SER A 47 11.86 -4.97 -15.45
N VAL A 48 11.85 -5.38 -14.17
CA VAL A 48 10.84 -6.25 -13.55
C VAL A 48 10.60 -5.77 -12.12
N VAL A 49 9.34 -5.61 -11.76
CA VAL A 49 8.89 -5.13 -10.45
C VAL A 49 8.19 -6.26 -9.69
N PRO A 50 8.53 -6.53 -8.42
CA PRO A 50 7.84 -7.53 -7.61
C PRO A 50 6.76 -6.89 -6.73
N TRP A 51 5.51 -7.31 -6.90
CA TRP A 51 4.44 -7.08 -5.91
C TRP A 51 4.35 -8.26 -4.96
N VAL A 52 4.64 -8.02 -3.68
CA VAL A 52 4.62 -9.04 -2.63
C VAL A 52 3.35 -8.90 -1.80
N PHE A 53 2.59 -9.98 -1.68
CA PHE A 53 1.40 -10.07 -0.85
C PHE A 53 1.66 -10.98 0.34
N SER A 54 1.16 -10.61 1.51
CA SER A 54 1.14 -11.50 2.67
C SER A 54 -0.13 -11.38 3.48
N GLY A 55 -0.49 -12.47 4.16
CA GLY A 55 -1.70 -12.61 4.96
C GLY A 55 -1.51 -13.67 6.05
N ALA A 56 -2.36 -13.65 7.07
CA ALA A 56 -2.39 -14.73 8.07
C ALA A 56 -2.98 -16.03 7.50
N THR A 57 -3.76 -15.93 6.42
CA THR A 57 -4.38 -17.06 5.70
C THR A 57 -4.25 -16.84 4.19
N PRO A 58 -4.39 -17.91 3.36
CA PRO A 58 -4.45 -17.76 1.90
C PRO A 58 -5.58 -16.83 1.44
N ASP A 59 -6.74 -16.91 2.07
CA ASP A 59 -7.90 -16.06 1.76
C ASP A 59 -7.61 -14.57 2.02
N ALA A 60 -6.88 -14.25 3.09
CA ALA A 60 -6.45 -12.88 3.37
C ALA A 60 -5.46 -12.36 2.30
N VAL A 61 -4.60 -13.23 1.75
CA VAL A 61 -3.72 -12.89 0.63
C VAL A 61 -4.54 -12.57 -0.62
N ARG A 62 -5.54 -13.40 -0.95
CA ARG A 62 -6.42 -13.17 -2.11
C ARG A 62 -7.18 -11.85 -2.01
N GLU A 63 -7.73 -11.56 -0.84
CA GLU A 63 -8.45 -10.31 -0.61
C GLU A 63 -7.54 -9.08 -0.66
N GLN A 64 -6.30 -9.21 -0.16
CA GLN A 64 -5.32 -8.13 -0.26
C GLN A 64 -4.95 -7.84 -1.72
N ALA A 65 -4.78 -8.88 -2.55
CA ALA A 65 -4.52 -8.74 -3.97
C ALA A 65 -5.67 -8.03 -4.70
N ARG A 66 -6.93 -8.42 -4.41
CA ARG A 66 -8.15 -7.79 -4.94
C ARG A 66 -8.22 -6.30 -4.60
N LYS A 67 -8.00 -5.95 -3.32
CA LYS A 67 -8.02 -4.55 -2.86
C LYS A 67 -6.92 -3.71 -3.49
N LEU A 68 -5.71 -4.26 -3.61
CA LEU A 68 -4.62 -3.54 -4.26
C LEU A 68 -4.92 -3.29 -5.73
N ALA A 69 -5.36 -4.32 -6.45
CA ALA A 69 -5.69 -4.20 -7.87
C ALA A 69 -6.81 -3.17 -8.10
N ALA A 70 -7.84 -3.16 -7.25
CA ALA A 70 -8.89 -2.13 -7.29
C ALA A 70 -8.36 -0.71 -7.03
N ARG A 71 -7.48 -0.53 -6.03
CA ARG A 71 -6.88 0.78 -5.71
C ARG A 71 -5.99 1.31 -6.83
N VAL A 72 -5.18 0.44 -7.42
CA VAL A 72 -4.29 0.81 -8.54
C VAL A 72 -5.12 1.13 -9.77
N ARG A 73 -6.19 0.38 -10.08
CA ARG A 73 -7.10 0.67 -11.20
C ARG A 73 -7.87 1.98 -11.06
N ALA A 74 -8.13 2.42 -9.83
CA ALA A 74 -8.86 3.65 -9.58
C ALA A 74 -8.03 4.92 -9.87
N ASP A 75 -6.73 4.78 -10.12
CA ASP A 75 -5.77 5.88 -10.15
C ASP A 75 -4.55 5.49 -11.00
N ASP A 76 -4.54 5.94 -12.26
CA ASP A 76 -3.50 5.59 -13.23
C ASP A 76 -2.14 6.24 -12.91
N ASP A 77 -2.11 7.24 -12.04
CA ASP A 77 -0.87 7.91 -11.59
C ASP A 77 -0.11 7.11 -10.52
N VAL A 78 -0.68 5.99 -10.04
CA VAL A 78 0.00 5.12 -9.07
C VAL A 78 1.14 4.35 -9.75
N SER A 79 2.37 4.75 -9.41
CA SER A 79 3.61 4.07 -9.83
C SER A 79 3.66 2.61 -9.34
N PRO A 80 3.86 1.64 -10.25
CA PRO A 80 4.02 0.24 -9.87
C PRO A 80 5.24 -0.03 -8.98
N VAL A 81 6.31 0.75 -9.14
CA VAL A 81 7.54 0.66 -8.33
C VAL A 81 7.28 1.15 -6.91
N ASP A 82 6.55 2.25 -6.74
CA ASP A 82 6.22 2.77 -5.41
C ASP A 82 5.26 1.83 -4.65
N VAL A 83 4.37 1.16 -5.38
CA VAL A 83 3.55 0.08 -4.82
C VAL A 83 4.43 -1.06 -4.33
N ALA A 84 5.36 -1.54 -5.16
CA ALA A 84 6.30 -2.61 -4.76
C ALA A 84 7.11 -2.23 -3.53
N PHE A 85 7.67 -1.02 -3.51
CA PHE A 85 8.42 -0.49 -2.39
C PHE A 85 7.57 -0.43 -1.13
N SER A 86 6.35 0.09 -1.23
CA SER A 86 5.42 0.18 -0.11
C SER A 86 5.05 -1.21 0.43
N LEU A 87 4.77 -2.17 -0.44
CA LEU A 87 4.46 -3.56 -0.04
C LEU A 87 5.64 -4.21 0.69
N ALA A 88 6.87 -3.96 0.24
CA ALA A 88 8.07 -4.54 0.82
C ALA A 88 8.49 -3.91 2.16
N THR A 89 8.26 -2.60 2.34
CA THR A 89 8.86 -1.83 3.45
C THR A 89 7.87 -1.35 4.50
N THR A 90 6.59 -1.23 4.17
CA THR A 90 5.57 -0.63 5.06
C THR A 90 4.52 -1.63 5.54
N ARG A 91 4.57 -2.88 5.06
CA ARG A 91 3.60 -3.92 5.40
C ARG A 91 4.28 -5.03 6.20
N SER A 92 3.58 -5.53 7.21
CA SER A 92 4.02 -6.69 7.98
C SER A 92 4.13 -7.92 7.08
N ALA A 93 5.21 -8.68 7.22
CA ALA A 93 5.42 -9.91 6.46
C ALA A 93 4.80 -11.11 7.20
N LEU A 94 3.59 -11.53 6.82
CA LEU A 94 2.82 -12.58 7.48
C LEU A 94 3.10 -13.99 6.92
N ALA A 95 2.59 -15.05 7.54
CA ALA A 95 2.98 -16.44 7.24
C ALA A 95 2.64 -16.91 5.82
N CYS A 96 1.46 -16.56 5.31
CA CYS A 96 1.07 -16.87 3.93
C CYS A 96 1.56 -15.75 3.01
N ARG A 97 2.34 -16.09 1.98
CA ARG A 97 2.97 -15.13 1.08
C ARG A 97 2.94 -15.60 -0.38
N ILE A 98 2.89 -14.62 -1.27
CA ILE A 98 3.08 -14.83 -2.71
C ILE A 98 3.66 -13.54 -3.31
N SER A 99 4.49 -13.68 -4.34
CA SER A 99 4.97 -12.56 -5.14
C SER A 99 4.53 -12.71 -6.59
N VAL A 100 4.15 -11.58 -7.19
CA VAL A 100 3.90 -11.43 -8.62
C VAL A 100 5.00 -10.54 -9.17
N ALA A 101 5.66 -10.99 -10.24
CA ALA A 101 6.65 -10.19 -10.94
C ALA A 101 6.10 -9.79 -12.31
N GLY A 102 6.23 -8.52 -12.67
CA GLY A 102 5.77 -8.00 -13.96
C GLY A 102 6.65 -6.85 -14.45
N ARG A 103 6.67 -6.63 -15.76
CA ARG A 103 7.45 -5.57 -16.42
C ARG A 103 6.67 -4.26 -16.55
N ASP A 104 5.35 -4.35 -16.49
CA ASP A 104 4.44 -3.23 -16.60
C ASP A 104 3.23 -3.40 -15.67
N ARG A 105 2.44 -2.34 -15.59
CA ARG A 105 1.23 -2.28 -14.76
C ARG A 105 0.21 -3.36 -15.11
N ASP A 106 0.06 -3.69 -16.39
CA ASP A 106 -0.95 -4.65 -16.84
C ASP A 106 -0.54 -6.09 -16.50
N GLU A 107 0.74 -6.45 -16.65
CA GLU A 107 1.29 -7.72 -16.19
C GLU A 107 1.10 -7.89 -14.68
N LEU A 108 1.38 -6.83 -13.90
CA LEU A 108 1.21 -6.84 -12.45
C LEU A 108 -0.26 -6.97 -12.01
N LEU A 109 -1.17 -6.23 -12.66
CA LEU A 109 -2.60 -6.31 -12.39
C LEU A 109 -3.16 -7.69 -12.76
N ARG A 110 -2.77 -8.26 -13.92
CA ARG A 110 -3.16 -9.63 -14.29
C ARG A 110 -2.68 -10.65 -13.27
N GLY A 111 -1.43 -10.56 -12.82
CA GLY A 111 -0.93 -11.45 -11.78
C GLY A 111 -1.64 -11.26 -10.43
N ALA A 112 -1.95 -10.01 -10.04
CA ALA A 112 -2.72 -9.73 -8.84
C ALA A 112 -4.15 -10.30 -8.91
N ASP A 113 -4.81 -10.25 -10.07
CA ASP A 113 -6.12 -10.88 -10.29
C ASP A 113 -6.02 -12.41 -10.18
N ALA A 114 -5.01 -13.02 -10.81
CA ALA A 114 -4.78 -14.47 -10.71
C ALA A 114 -4.55 -14.92 -9.25
N VAL A 115 -3.88 -14.10 -8.43
CA VAL A 115 -3.80 -14.32 -6.98
C VAL A 115 -5.18 -14.19 -6.33
N ALA A 116 -5.91 -13.11 -6.63
CA ALA A 116 -7.22 -12.83 -6.04
C ALA A 116 -8.26 -13.92 -6.32
N ASP A 117 -8.20 -14.53 -7.50
CA ASP A 117 -9.09 -15.60 -7.97
C ASP A 117 -8.62 -17.00 -7.55
N GLY A 118 -7.43 -17.09 -6.95
CA GLY A 118 -6.88 -18.33 -6.40
C GLY A 118 -6.29 -19.26 -7.47
N GLU A 119 -5.98 -18.74 -8.66
CA GLU A 119 -5.33 -19.47 -9.74
C GLU A 119 -3.85 -19.74 -9.43
N LEU A 120 -3.23 -18.90 -8.60
CA LEU A 120 -1.86 -19.05 -8.14
C LEU A 120 -1.79 -19.59 -6.70
N PRO A 121 -0.94 -20.60 -6.42
CA PRO A 121 -0.84 -21.18 -5.08
C PRO A 121 -0.13 -20.24 -4.11
N VAL A 122 -0.76 -19.95 -2.98
CA VAL A 122 -0.15 -19.17 -1.90
C VAL A 122 0.73 -20.07 -1.04
N ALA A 123 2.00 -19.72 -0.89
CA ALA A 123 2.93 -20.45 -0.04
C ALA A 123 2.74 -20.05 1.42
N ALA A 124 2.65 -21.02 2.33
CA ALA A 124 2.83 -20.78 3.76
C ALA A 124 4.30 -21.02 4.10
N SER A 125 5.01 -19.99 4.52
CA SER A 125 6.41 -20.11 4.95
C SER A 125 6.50 -20.25 6.46
N ALA A 126 7.26 -21.25 6.91
CA ALA A 126 7.74 -21.37 8.27
C ALA A 126 9.18 -20.85 8.35
N GLY A 127 9.37 -19.53 8.36
CA GLY A 127 10.67 -18.89 8.62
C GLY A 127 11.68 -18.88 7.47
N SER A 128 12.89 -18.39 7.75
CA SER A 128 14.03 -18.42 6.82
C SER A 128 14.81 -19.72 6.98
N GLY A 129 15.09 -20.41 5.87
CA GLY A 129 15.99 -21.57 5.84
C GLY A 129 17.44 -21.18 5.51
N ASP A 130 18.37 -22.11 5.74
CA ASP A 130 19.77 -21.96 5.33
C ASP A 130 19.87 -21.88 3.80
N VAL A 131 20.68 -20.94 3.30
CA VAL A 131 20.84 -20.66 1.87
C VAL A 131 22.12 -21.31 1.35
N VAL A 132 22.02 -22.04 0.24
CA VAL A 132 23.17 -22.61 -0.49
C VAL A 132 23.19 -22.04 -1.90
N PHE A 133 24.33 -21.50 -2.32
CA PHE A 133 24.54 -21.07 -3.70
C PHE A 133 25.11 -22.23 -4.54
N VAL A 134 24.36 -22.60 -5.58
CA VAL A 134 24.75 -23.64 -6.55
C VAL A 134 25.25 -22.96 -7.81
N PHE A 135 26.47 -23.26 -8.20
CA PHE A 135 27.08 -22.78 -9.45
C PHE A 135 27.09 -23.95 -10.44
N PRO A 136 26.24 -23.92 -11.48
CA PRO A 136 26.09 -25.02 -12.43
C PRO A 136 27.32 -25.20 -13.33
#